data_AF-A0A2E6KE63-F1
#
_entry.id   AF-A0A2E6KE63-F1
#
_cell.length_a   1.000
_cell.length_b   1.000
_cell.length_c   1.000
_cell.angle_alpha   90.00
_cell.angle_beta   90.00
_cell.angle_gamma   90.00
#
_symmetry.space_group_name_H-M   'P 1'
#
loop_
_entity.id
_entity.type
_entity.pdbx_description
1 polymer ?
#
loop_
_entity_poly.entity_id
_entity_poly.type
_entity_poly.pdbx_seq_one_letter_code
_entity_poly.pdbx_strand_id
1 'polypeptide(L)' 'QLLMTLVVREHGHSSLPISSIERAIGEKINREGVDLEIFLDRLWIMGRLERIYGGAEVQYSPNPSWLESK' A
#
# COMPACT_ATOMS: atom_id res chain seq x y z
N GLN A 1 8.25 -3.69 7.83
CA GLN A 1 7.71 -2.38 8.26
C GLN A 1 7.88 -1.26 7.21
N LEU A 2 8.22 -1.53 5.94
CA LEU A 2 8.73 -0.48 5.03
C LEU A 2 7.77 0.00 3.93
N LEU A 3 6.85 -0.84 3.45
CA LEU A 3 6.22 -0.58 2.15
C LEU A 3 5.32 0.66 2.12
N MET A 4 4.31 0.71 3.00
CA MET A 4 3.40 1.85 3.04
C MET A 4 3.96 3.03 3.83
N THR A 5 4.90 2.79 4.75
CA THR A 5 5.61 3.87 5.47
C THR A 5 6.41 4.75 4.50
N LEU A 6 7.17 4.16 3.57
CA LEU A 6 7.89 4.89 2.53
C LEU A 6 6.91 5.65 1.65
N VAL A 7 5.91 4.94 1.16
CA VAL A 7 4.96 5.39 0.13
C VAL A 7 4.03 6.51 0.64
N VAL A 8 3.58 6.47 1.91
CA VAL A 8 2.74 7.52 2.52
C VAL A 8 3.56 8.72 3.02
N ARG A 9 4.74 8.50 3.60
CA ARG A 9 5.55 9.61 4.12
C ARG A 9 6.20 10.44 3.01
N GLU A 10 6.59 9.83 1.88
CA GLU A 10 7.24 10.57 0.79
C GLU A 10 6.27 11.50 0.02
N HIS A 11 4.98 11.18 -0.02
CA HIS A 11 4.01 11.93 -0.85
C HIS A 11 2.90 12.65 -0.08
N GLY A 12 2.76 12.45 1.23
CA GLY A 12 1.76 13.14 2.05
C GLY A 12 0.31 12.77 1.75
N HIS A 13 0.08 11.70 0.98
CA HIS A 13 -1.25 11.21 0.62
C HIS A 13 -1.76 10.20 1.63
N SER A 14 -3.05 10.29 1.99
CA SER A 14 -3.72 9.37 2.91
C SER A 14 -3.81 7.94 2.36
N SER A 15 -3.78 7.79 1.02
CA SER A 15 -3.86 6.52 0.30
C SER A 15 -3.19 6.63 -1.07
N LEU A 16 -2.79 5.50 -1.65
CA LEU A 16 -2.19 5.47 -2.98
C LEU A 16 -2.76 4.34 -3.86
N PRO A 17 -2.98 4.59 -5.15
CA PRO A 17 -3.41 3.58 -6.11
C PRO A 17 -2.30 2.55 -6.38
N ILE A 18 -2.69 1.33 -6.80
CA ILE A 18 -1.75 0.22 -7.03
C ILE A 18 -0.69 0.62 -8.06
N SER A 19 -1.08 1.28 -9.15
CA SER A 19 -0.16 1.77 -10.18
C SER A 19 0.92 2.73 -9.65
N SER A 20 0.58 3.59 -8.69
CA SER A 20 1.56 4.47 -8.02
C SER A 20 2.46 3.70 -7.07
N ILE A 21 1.91 2.73 -6.34
CA ILE A 21 2.68 1.83 -5.48
C ILE A 21 3.69 1.06 -6.35
N GLU A 22 3.24 0.41 -7.40
CA GLU A 22 4.07 -0.34 -8.36
C GLU A 22 5.24 0.50 -8.88
N ARG A 23 4.99 1.73 -9.31
CA ARG A 23 6.04 2.63 -9.78
C ARG A 23 7.07 3.00 -8.70
N ALA A 24 6.65 3.11 -7.45
CA ALA A 24 7.53 3.51 -6.36
C ALA A 24 8.43 2.37 -5.84
N ILE A 25 7.97 1.13 -5.95
CA ILE A 25 8.58 -0.01 -5.24
C ILE A 25 8.71 -1.30 -6.05
N GLY A 26 8.10 -1.40 -7.24
CA GLY A 26 8.07 -2.63 -8.05
C GLY A 26 9.46 -3.22 -8.27
N GLU A 27 10.41 -2.39 -8.69
CA GLU A 27 11.83 -2.76 -8.87
C GLU A 27 12.50 -3.23 -7.56
N LYS A 28 12.10 -2.67 -6.41
CA LYS A 28 12.69 -2.99 -5.10
C LYS A 28 12.16 -4.31 -4.53
N ILE A 29 10.92 -4.68 -4.84
CA ILE A 29 10.28 -5.87 -4.27
C ILE A 29 10.08 -7.01 -5.27
N ASN A 30 10.51 -6.81 -6.53
CA ASN A 30 10.41 -7.74 -7.64
C ASN A 30 8.99 -8.34 -7.76
N ARG A 31 7.99 -7.47 -7.66
CA ARG A 31 6.55 -7.80 -7.77
C ARG A 31 5.85 -6.70 -8.54
N GLU A 32 5.14 -7.09 -9.57
CA GLU A 32 4.43 -6.22 -10.51
C GLU A 32 3.08 -6.86 -10.86
N GLY A 33 2.13 -6.05 -11.35
CA GLY A 33 0.80 -6.45 -11.75
C GLY A 33 0.07 -7.26 -10.67
N VAL A 34 -0.40 -8.45 -11.05
CA VAL A 34 -1.20 -9.34 -10.19
C VAL A 34 -0.44 -9.79 -8.94
N ASP A 35 0.88 -9.98 -9.03
CA ASP A 35 1.68 -10.41 -7.88
C ASP A 35 1.76 -9.32 -6.81
N LEU A 36 1.79 -8.05 -7.23
CA LEU A 36 1.70 -6.91 -6.34
C LEU A 36 0.32 -6.81 -5.69
N GLU A 37 -0.75 -6.99 -6.48
CA GLU A 37 -2.13 -6.95 -5.97
C GLU A 37 -2.38 -8.03 -4.91
N ILE A 38 -2.00 -9.28 -5.17
CA ILE A 38 -2.11 -10.39 -4.21
C ILE A 38 -1.34 -10.07 -2.92
N PHE A 39 -0.16 -9.48 -3.05
CA PHE A 39 0.66 -9.12 -1.90
C PHE A 39 -0.03 -8.03 -1.04
N LEU A 40 -0.58 -6.99 -1.66
CA LEU A 40 -1.29 -5.92 -0.97
C LEU A 40 -2.58 -6.44 -0.31
N ASP A 41 -3.31 -7.32 -0.98
CA ASP A 41 -4.51 -7.96 -0.42
C ASP A 41 -4.20 -8.82 0.81
N ARG A 42 -3.07 -9.54 0.84
CA ARG A 42 -2.64 -10.25 2.05
C ARG A 42 -2.38 -9.28 3.20
N LEU A 43 -1.76 -8.13 2.95
CA LEU A 43 -1.52 -7.14 3.99
C LEU A 43 -2.83 -6.53 4.51
N TRP A 44 -3.81 -6.31 3.62
CA TRP A 44 -5.15 -5.88 4.01
C TRP A 44 -5.88 -6.93 4.86
N ILE A 45 -5.88 -8.20 4.45
CA ILE A 45 -6.47 -9.32 5.23
C ILE A 45 -5.84 -9.42 6.62
N MET A 46 -4.54 -9.14 6.75
CA MET A 46 -3.83 -9.11 8.02
C MET A 46 -4.09 -7.84 8.85
N GLY A 47 -4.96 -6.93 8.41
CA GLY A 47 -5.26 -5.68 9.10
C GLY A 47 -4.12 -4.65 9.08
N ARG A 48 -3.13 -4.82 8.20
CA ARG A 48 -1.99 -3.90 8.09
C ARG A 48 -2.29 -2.72 7.17
N LEU A 49 -3.18 -2.91 6.20
CA LEU A 49 -3.64 -1.88 5.28
C LEU A 49 -5.15 -1.73 5.38
N GLU A 50 -5.63 -0.56 4.99
CA GLU A 50 -7.02 -0.31 4.61
C GLU A 50 -7.13 -0.28 3.08
N ARG A 51 -8.25 -0.76 2.56
CA ARG A 51 -8.57 -0.76 1.12
C ARG A 51 -9.68 0.25 0.85
N ILE A 52 -9.41 1.19 -0.05
CA ILE A 52 -10.32 2.31 -0.37
C ILE A 52 -10.86 2.13 -1.79
N TYR A 53 -12.17 2.22 -1.90
CA TYR A 53 -12.92 2.17 -3.15
C TYR A 53 -13.49 3.54 -3.51
N GLY A 54 -13.92 3.72 -4.76
CA GLY A 54 -14.61 4.92 -5.23
C GLY A 54 -13.77 5.89 -6.07
N GLY A 55 -12.52 5.54 -6.38
CA GLY A 55 -11.69 6.24 -7.37
C GLY A 55 -11.60 5.49 -8.71
N ALA A 56 -10.75 5.99 -9.61
CA ALA A 56 -10.43 5.32 -10.88
C ALA A 56 -9.72 3.97 -10.70
N GLU A 57 -9.11 3.76 -9.53
CA GLU A 57 -8.38 2.55 -9.16
C GLU A 57 -8.57 2.28 -7.67
N VAL A 58 -8.48 1.00 -7.29
CA VAL A 58 -8.39 0.60 -5.88
C VAL A 58 -7.16 1.23 -5.26
N GLN A 59 -7.32 1.78 -4.05
CA GLN A 59 -6.22 2.37 -3.32
C GLN A 59 -5.99 1.64 -2.00
N TYR A 60 -4.75 1.66 -1.55
CA TYR A 60 -4.39 1.17 -0.23
C TYR A 60 -3.92 2.32 0.64
N SER A 61 -4.12 2.19 1.96
CA SER A 61 -3.56 3.08 2.96
C SER A 61 -3.03 2.32 4.17
N PRO A 62 -2.05 2.87 4.89
CA PRO A 62 -1.59 2.32 6.16
C PRO A 62 -2.74 2.25 7.17
N ASN A 63 -2.95 1.12 7.84
CA ASN A 63 -3.92 1.06 8.95
C ASN A 63 -3.42 1.89 10.15
N PRO A 64 -4.19 2.82 10.74
CA PRO A 64 -3.72 3.68 11.83
C PRO A 64 -3.10 2.93 13.03
N SER A 65 -3.56 1.70 13.31
CA SER A 65 -3.09 0.90 14.44
C SER A 65 -1.61 0.48 14.36
N TRP A 66 -0.97 0.43 13.18
CA TRP A 66 0.48 0.17 13.11
C TRP A 66 1.33 1.40 13.47
N LEU A 67 0.76 2.61 13.48
CA LEU A 67 1.44 3.82 14.01
C LEU A 67 1.45 3.85 15.54
N GLU A 68 0.54 3.13 16.19
CA GLU A 68 0.44 3.07 17.66
C GLU A 68 1.44 2.10 18.29
N SER A 69 2.00 1.17 17.50
CA SER A 69 3.04 0.25 17.98
C SER A 69 4.42 0.94 17.92
N LYS A 70 4.72 1.74 18.95
CA LYS A 70 6.09 2.13 19.31
C LYS A 70 6.84 0.98 19.95
#